data_AF-A0A101TPN5-F1
#
_entry.id   AF-A0A101TPN5-F1
#
_cell.length_a   1.000
_cell.length_b   1.000
_cell.length_c   1.000
_cell.angle_alpha   90.00
_cell.angle_beta   90.00
_cell.angle_gamma   90.00
#
_symmetry.space_group_name_H-M   'P 1'
#
loop_
_entity.id
_entity.type
_entity.pdbx_description
1 polymer ?
#
loop_
_entity_poly.entity_id
_entity_poly.type
_entity_poly.pdbx_seq_one_letter_code
_entity_poly.pdbx_strand_id
1 'polypeptide(L)'
;MTGEQPAAEQPVESLRDLATEEAVLKLLAERVAAAQKDVKARTQKALDAAAKRDGTERVGAFLPDGEQVATISLRKGETGPVVKDMEALARWVRQQWPDEEWTETRIVRTVKDWKLAELLAEMDAAGAAKLVDKVTGEVLDVPGVRIEPTRARTHAITWRTDGRAKVAQAWRTGALSKQLAAITAGGDAA
;
A
#
# COMPACT_ATOMS: atom_id res chain seq x y z
N MET A 1 -43.50 29.72 -54.28
CA MET A 1 -43.67 28.71 -53.21
C MET A 1 -42.46 27.80 -53.27
N THR A 2 -41.42 28.12 -52.52
CA THR A 2 -40.21 27.29 -52.43
C THR A 2 -40.23 26.69 -51.03
N GLY A 3 -40.60 25.42 -50.93
CA GLY A 3 -40.65 24.69 -49.67
C GLY A 3 -39.24 24.29 -49.28
N GLU A 4 -38.77 24.86 -48.18
CA GLU A 4 -37.53 24.48 -47.52
C GLU A 4 -37.74 23.10 -46.87
N GLN A 5 -37.00 22.08 -47.32
CA GLN A 5 -36.96 20.77 -46.66
C GLN A 5 -36.22 20.92 -45.33
N PRO A 6 -36.78 20.47 -44.20
CA PRO A 6 -36.08 20.51 -42.93
C PRO A 6 -34.88 19.55 -42.97
N ALA A 7 -33.72 20.08 -42.58
CA ALA A 7 -32.47 19.35 -42.43
C ALA A 7 -32.65 18.17 -41.47
N ALA A 8 -32.15 17.00 -41.88
CA ALA A 8 -32.15 15.79 -41.07
C ALA A 8 -31.40 16.04 -39.75
N GLU A 9 -32.15 15.99 -38.65
CA GLU A 9 -31.62 16.06 -37.29
C GLU A 9 -30.83 14.76 -37.04
N GLN A 10 -29.50 14.90 -36.90
CA GLN A 10 -28.59 13.79 -36.59
C GLN A 10 -29.01 13.17 -35.24
N PRO A 11 -29.10 11.83 -35.11
CA PRO A 11 -29.42 11.19 -33.84
C PRO A 11 -28.32 11.52 -32.83
N VAL A 12 -28.66 12.32 -31.82
CA VAL A 12 -27.76 12.63 -30.71
C VAL A 12 -27.64 11.36 -29.87
N GLU A 13 -26.47 10.74 -29.88
CA GLU A 13 -26.15 9.56 -29.09
C GLU A 13 -26.48 9.81 -27.61
N SER A 14 -27.19 8.87 -26.98
CA SER A 14 -27.66 9.12 -25.62
C SER A 14 -26.48 9.08 -24.64
N LEU A 15 -26.50 9.92 -23.60
CA LEU A 15 -25.48 9.93 -22.55
C LEU A 15 -25.27 8.54 -21.92
N ARG A 16 -26.32 7.72 -21.91
CA ARG A 16 -26.26 6.34 -21.41
C ARG A 16 -25.47 5.41 -22.32
N ASP A 17 -25.58 5.59 -23.64
CA ASP A 17 -24.83 4.80 -24.62
C ASP A 17 -23.34 5.15 -24.55
N LEU A 18 -23.02 6.46 -24.49
CA LEU A 18 -21.65 6.95 -24.29
C LEU A 18 -21.03 6.43 -22.97
N ALA A 19 -21.78 6.48 -21.86
CA ALA A 19 -21.30 5.96 -20.58
C ALA A 19 -21.08 4.44 -20.60
N THR A 20 -21.91 3.71 -21.35
CA THR A 20 -21.75 2.26 -21.55
C THR A 20 -20.51 1.96 -22.40
N GLU A 21 -20.32 2.71 -23.49
CA GLU A 21 -19.14 2.60 -24.35
C GLU A 21 -17.85 2.90 -23.57
N GLU A 22 -17.82 3.98 -22.78
CA GLU A 22 -16.68 4.33 -21.94
C GLU A 22 -16.33 3.21 -20.94
N ALA A 23 -17.33 2.65 -20.26
CA ALA A 23 -17.13 1.56 -19.32
C ALA A 23 -16.57 0.30 -20.01
N VAL A 24 -17.05 -0.02 -21.20
CA VAL A 24 -16.56 -1.16 -22.00
C VAL A 24 -15.12 -0.92 -22.45
N LEU A 25 -14.81 0.26 -23.01
CA LEU A 25 -13.46 0.60 -23.46
C LEU A 25 -12.45 0.60 -22.32
N LYS A 26 -12.86 1.08 -21.13
CA LYS A 26 -12.02 1.02 -19.93
C LYS A 26 -11.71 -0.42 -19.53
N LEU A 27 -12.71 -1.29 -19.44
CA LEU A 27 -12.51 -2.70 -19.12
C LEU A 27 -11.59 -3.39 -20.13
N LEU A 28 -11.76 -3.10 -21.42
CA LEU A 28 -10.90 -3.65 -22.48
C LEU A 28 -9.46 -3.14 -22.35
N ALA A 29 -9.26 -1.84 -22.09
CA ALA A 29 -7.94 -1.26 -21.87
C ALA A 29 -7.23 -1.92 -20.68
N GLU A 30 -7.93 -2.15 -19.57
CA GLU A 30 -7.39 -2.84 -18.39
C GLU A 30 -6.96 -4.28 -18.72
N ARG A 31 -7.77 -5.03 -19.47
CA ARG A 31 -7.44 -6.39 -19.90
C ARG A 31 -6.26 -6.44 -20.87
N VAL A 32 -6.23 -5.53 -21.85
CA VAL A 32 -5.10 -5.42 -22.80
C VAL A 32 -3.81 -5.04 -22.07
N ALA A 33 -3.88 -4.10 -21.12
CA ALA A 33 -2.73 -3.73 -20.31
C ALA A 33 -2.20 -4.91 -19.48
N ALA A 34 -3.08 -5.71 -18.88
CA ALA A 34 -2.70 -6.91 -18.15
C ALA A 34 -2.03 -7.96 -19.06
N ALA A 35 -2.61 -8.24 -20.23
CA ALA A 35 -2.05 -9.16 -21.21
C ALA A 35 -0.69 -8.67 -21.76
N GLN A 36 -0.58 -7.38 -22.07
CA GLN A 36 0.66 -6.76 -22.53
C GLN A 36 1.75 -6.87 -21.47
N LYS A 37 1.42 -6.67 -20.19
CA LYS A 37 2.36 -6.81 -19.07
C LYS A 37 2.91 -8.24 -18.98
N ASP A 38 2.04 -9.24 -19.06
CA ASP A 38 2.45 -10.66 -19.04
C ASP A 38 3.37 -11.01 -20.22
N VAL A 39 2.94 -10.69 -21.45
CA VAL A 39 3.73 -10.95 -22.66
C VAL A 39 5.07 -10.23 -22.60
N LYS A 40 5.10 -8.97 -22.18
CA LYS A 40 6.35 -8.20 -22.03
C LYS A 40 7.32 -8.88 -21.06
N ALA A 41 6.83 -9.40 -19.93
CA ALA A 41 7.67 -10.10 -18.97
C ALA A 41 8.25 -11.40 -19.56
N ARG A 42 7.44 -12.17 -20.28
CA ARG A 42 7.88 -13.40 -20.97
C ARG A 42 8.90 -13.10 -22.08
N THR A 43 8.65 -12.08 -22.90
CA THR A 43 9.57 -11.64 -23.96
C THR A 43 10.89 -11.15 -23.38
N GLN A 44 10.87 -10.38 -22.30
CA GLN A 44 12.09 -9.94 -21.61
C GLN A 44 12.92 -11.15 -21.15
N LYS A 45 12.30 -12.11 -20.46
CA LYS A 45 12.97 -13.33 -19.99
C LYS A 45 13.57 -14.14 -21.15
N ALA A 46 12.85 -14.22 -22.28
CA ALA A 46 13.31 -14.93 -23.46
C ALA A 46 14.50 -14.21 -24.13
N LEU A 47 14.46 -12.88 -24.26
CA LEU A 47 15.57 -12.08 -24.79
C LEU A 47 16.80 -12.14 -23.89
N ASP A 48 16.64 -12.07 -22.56
CA ASP A 48 17.76 -12.21 -21.62
C ASP A 48 18.42 -13.60 -21.73
N ALA A 49 17.61 -14.66 -21.94
CA ALA A 49 18.12 -16.01 -22.16
C ALA A 49 18.84 -16.14 -23.51
N ALA A 50 18.29 -15.55 -24.57
CA ALA A 50 18.92 -15.54 -25.90
C ALA A 50 20.25 -14.78 -25.87
N ALA A 51 20.27 -13.56 -25.32
CA ALA A 51 21.47 -12.75 -25.16
C ALA A 51 22.59 -13.50 -24.42
N LYS A 52 22.25 -14.26 -23.36
CA LYS A 52 23.22 -15.10 -22.64
C LYS A 52 23.72 -16.29 -23.43
N ARG A 53 22.85 -16.91 -24.25
CA ARG A 53 23.16 -18.15 -24.99
C ARG A 53 23.98 -17.88 -26.24
N ASP A 54 23.57 -16.88 -27.02
CA ASP A 54 24.06 -16.66 -28.40
C ASP A 54 24.33 -15.18 -28.73
N GLY A 55 24.18 -14.28 -27.75
CA GLY A 55 24.42 -12.85 -27.95
C GLY A 55 23.28 -12.10 -28.65
N THR A 56 22.13 -12.74 -28.87
CA THR A 56 20.98 -12.07 -29.51
C THR A 56 20.33 -11.06 -28.57
N GLU A 57 20.51 -9.78 -28.87
CA GLU A 57 19.92 -8.67 -28.09
C GLU A 57 18.67 -8.06 -28.73
N ARG A 58 18.30 -8.47 -29.96
CA ARG A 58 17.18 -7.91 -30.73
C ARG A 58 16.38 -9.00 -31.44
N VAL A 59 15.06 -8.80 -31.56
CA VAL A 59 14.15 -9.66 -32.31
C VAL A 59 13.12 -8.82 -33.07
N GLY A 60 12.83 -9.20 -34.32
CA GLY A 60 11.76 -8.60 -35.11
C GLY A 60 10.39 -9.17 -34.74
N ALA A 61 9.37 -8.32 -34.70
CA ALA A 61 7.97 -8.74 -34.66
C ALA A 61 7.40 -8.66 -36.08
N PHE A 62 6.79 -9.74 -36.54
CA PHE A 62 6.29 -9.89 -37.91
C PHE A 62 4.79 -10.15 -37.90
N LEU A 63 4.09 -9.65 -38.91
CA LEU A 63 2.72 -10.03 -39.22
C LEU A 63 2.67 -11.45 -39.82
N PRO A 64 1.49 -12.09 -39.86
CA PRO A 64 1.34 -13.43 -40.45
C PRO A 64 1.71 -13.53 -41.93
N ASP A 65 1.66 -12.42 -42.66
CA ASP A 65 2.10 -12.29 -44.05
C ASP A 65 3.62 -12.14 -44.21
N GLY A 66 4.36 -12.06 -43.09
CA GLY A 66 5.81 -11.92 -43.05
C GLY A 66 6.31 -10.47 -43.03
N GLU A 67 5.44 -9.47 -43.01
CA GLU A 67 5.87 -8.07 -42.90
C GLU A 67 6.38 -7.75 -41.48
N GLN A 68 7.58 -7.15 -41.38
CA GLN A 68 8.12 -6.74 -40.08
C GLN A 68 7.48 -5.43 -39.60
N VAL A 69 6.83 -5.47 -38.44
CA VAL A 69 6.13 -4.30 -37.86
C VAL A 69 6.86 -3.64 -36.70
N ALA A 70 7.75 -4.36 -36.01
CA ALA A 70 8.54 -3.78 -34.93
C ALA A 70 9.88 -4.50 -34.72
N THR A 71 10.76 -3.87 -33.96
CA THR A 71 11.97 -4.49 -33.41
C THR A 71 11.97 -4.32 -31.90
N ILE A 72 12.08 -5.44 -31.17
CA ILE A 72 12.21 -5.46 -29.71
C ILE A 72 13.68 -5.67 -29.41
N SER A 73 14.27 -4.80 -28.58
CA SER A 73 15.70 -4.84 -28.25
C SER A 73 15.93 -4.69 -26.76
N LEU A 74 16.97 -5.37 -26.25
CA LEU A 74 17.48 -5.17 -24.90
C LEU A 74 18.13 -3.80 -24.80
N ARG A 75 17.73 -3.02 -23.80
CA ARG A 75 18.42 -1.79 -23.43
C ARG A 75 19.42 -2.11 -22.34
N LYS A 76 20.61 -1.51 -22.43
CA LYS A 76 21.55 -1.51 -21.30
C LYS A 76 20.87 -0.79 -20.13
N GLY A 77 20.76 -1.45 -18.99
CA GLY A 77 20.20 -0.86 -17.78
C GLY A 77 20.97 0.40 -17.37
N GLU A 78 20.28 1.34 -16.74
CA GLU A 78 20.91 2.54 -16.20
C GLU A 78 21.82 2.14 -15.03
N THR A 79 23.11 2.39 -15.15
CA THR A 79 24.08 2.12 -14.08
C THR A 79 24.35 3.42 -13.32
N GLY A 80 24.01 3.42 -12.04
CA GLY A 80 24.31 4.53 -11.12
C GLY A 80 24.88 4.03 -9.80
N PRO A 81 25.59 4.88 -9.04
CA PRO A 81 26.07 4.53 -7.72
C PRO A 81 24.89 4.29 -6.77
N VAL A 82 24.88 3.12 -6.12
CA VAL A 82 23.91 2.78 -5.08
C VAL A 82 24.62 2.75 -3.75
N VAL A 83 24.18 3.58 -2.81
CA VAL A 83 24.67 3.57 -1.43
C VAL A 83 24.11 2.33 -0.73
N LYS A 84 24.95 1.32 -0.54
CA LYS A 84 24.58 0.07 0.16
C LYS A 84 24.64 0.20 1.68
N ASP A 85 25.51 1.09 2.17
CA ASP A 85 25.69 1.36 3.59
C ASP A 85 25.90 2.87 3.77
N MET A 86 24.83 3.52 4.21
CA MET A 86 24.83 4.96 4.44
C MET A 86 25.71 5.33 5.65
N GLU A 87 25.81 4.47 6.66
CA GLU A 87 26.55 4.79 7.88
C GLU A 87 28.06 4.69 7.65
N ALA A 88 28.51 3.65 6.95
CA ALA A 88 29.91 3.53 6.54
C ALA A 88 30.33 4.67 5.62
N LEU A 89 29.46 5.04 4.66
CA LEU A 89 29.70 6.20 3.79
C LEU A 89 29.79 7.48 4.62
N ALA A 90 28.82 7.76 5.49
CA ALA A 90 28.83 8.96 6.33
C ALA A 90 30.03 9.01 7.29
N ARG A 91 30.51 7.87 7.79
CA ARG A 91 31.72 7.79 8.61
C ARG A 91 32.97 8.12 7.80
N TRP A 92 33.10 7.55 6.60
CA TRP A 92 34.21 7.84 5.70
C TRP A 92 34.20 9.31 5.27
N VAL A 93 33.04 9.84 4.88
CA VAL A 93 32.86 11.24 4.48
C VAL A 93 33.29 12.19 5.61
N ARG A 94 32.87 11.96 6.85
CA ARG A 94 33.30 12.74 8.02
C ARG A 94 34.79 12.66 8.32
N GLN A 95 35.45 11.55 7.96
CA GLN A 95 36.90 11.42 8.13
C GLN A 95 37.68 12.14 7.04
N GLN A 96 37.20 12.11 5.79
CA GLN A 96 37.86 12.76 4.67
C GLN A 96 37.69 14.28 4.70
N TRP A 97 36.53 14.76 5.17
CA TRP A 97 36.16 16.17 5.16
C TRP A 97 35.53 16.59 6.49
N PRO A 98 36.36 16.83 7.53
CA PRO A 98 35.86 17.13 8.87
C PRO A 98 35.29 18.54 9.04
N ASP A 99 35.74 19.52 8.25
CA ASP A 99 35.46 20.96 8.45
C ASP A 99 34.63 21.60 7.33
N GLU A 100 33.94 20.77 6.54
CA GLU A 100 33.12 21.27 5.43
C GLU A 100 31.75 21.78 5.90
N GLU A 101 31.28 22.87 5.29
CA GLU A 101 30.04 23.58 5.65
C GLU A 101 28.76 22.75 5.50
N TRP A 102 28.81 21.66 4.71
CA TRP A 102 27.70 20.74 4.50
C TRP A 102 27.69 19.55 5.49
N THR A 103 28.60 19.54 6.47
CA THR A 103 28.59 18.57 7.57
C THR A 103 28.12 19.22 8.87
N GLU A 104 27.24 18.54 9.62
CA GLU A 104 26.67 19.07 10.87
C GLU A 104 27.02 18.15 12.05
N THR A 105 27.61 18.72 13.11
CA THR A 105 27.90 18.00 14.35
C THR A 105 26.88 18.35 15.43
N ARG A 106 26.10 17.35 15.88
CA ARG A 106 25.13 17.51 16.99
C ARG A 106 25.49 16.61 18.16
N ILE A 107 25.62 17.18 19.36
CA ILE A 107 25.77 16.43 20.61
C ILE A 107 24.36 16.16 21.17
N VAL A 108 23.85 14.95 20.97
CA VAL A 108 22.54 14.54 21.50
C VAL A 108 22.72 13.83 22.84
N ARG A 109 22.12 14.37 23.90
CA ARG A 109 21.97 13.68 25.19
C ARG A 109 20.65 12.90 25.17
N THR A 110 20.73 11.58 25.18
CA THR A 110 19.56 10.70 25.26
C THR A 110 19.38 10.16 26.68
N VAL A 111 18.12 10.00 27.10
CA VAL A 111 17.77 9.28 28.32
C VAL A 111 17.88 7.79 28.01
N LYS A 112 18.51 7.01 28.89
CA LYS A 112 18.61 5.55 28.71
C LYS A 112 17.25 4.90 28.92
N ASP A 113 16.89 3.95 28.05
CA ASP A 113 15.57 3.29 28.06
C ASP A 113 15.19 2.67 29.41
N TRP A 114 16.15 2.06 30.12
CA TRP A 114 15.90 1.47 31.44
C TRP A 114 15.47 2.52 32.47
N LYS A 115 16.03 3.73 32.40
CA LYS A 115 15.70 4.81 33.34
C LYS A 115 14.33 5.40 32.99
N LEU A 116 14.01 5.50 31.70
CA LEU A 116 12.67 5.90 31.26
C LEU A 116 11.61 4.89 31.73
N ALA A 117 11.87 3.59 31.58
CA ALA A 117 10.96 2.52 32.01
C ALA A 117 10.73 2.52 33.54
N GLU A 118 11.79 2.74 34.34
CA GLU A 118 11.69 2.88 35.79
C GLU A 118 10.78 4.05 36.20
N LEU A 119 10.97 5.22 35.56
CA LEU A 119 10.17 6.42 35.83
C LEU A 119 8.70 6.24 35.42
N LEU A 120 8.44 5.58 34.29
CA LEU A 120 7.08 5.27 33.85
C LEU A 120 6.39 4.25 34.77
N ALA A 121 7.12 3.26 35.27
CA ALA A 121 6.58 2.29 36.23
C ALA A 121 6.23 2.95 37.58
N GLU A 122 7.03 3.93 38.01
CA GLU A 122 6.74 4.72 39.22
C GLU A 122 5.45 5.55 39.06
N MET A 123 5.23 6.13 37.87
CA MET A 123 3.99 6.88 37.56
C MET A 123 2.77 5.98 37.43
N ASP A 124 2.92 4.80 36.82
CA ASP A 124 1.83 3.81 36.70
C ASP A 124 1.39 3.30 38.08
N ALA A 125 2.35 3.01 38.96
CA ALA A 125 2.08 2.61 40.35
C ALA A 125 1.40 3.73 41.17
N ALA A 126 1.74 4.99 40.90
CA ALA A 126 1.13 6.16 41.54
C ALA A 126 -0.25 6.53 40.95
N GLY A 127 -0.62 5.97 39.80
CA GLY A 127 -1.86 6.30 39.09
C GLY A 127 -1.94 7.76 38.62
N ALA A 128 -0.82 8.47 38.58
CA ALA A 128 -0.72 9.89 38.24
C ALA A 128 0.60 10.17 37.52
N ALA A 129 0.60 11.13 36.60
CA ALA A 129 1.81 11.59 35.89
C ALA A 129 2.70 12.48 36.77
N LYS A 130 2.99 12.02 37.99
CA LYS A 130 3.76 12.71 39.00
C LYS A 130 4.86 11.79 39.51
N LEU A 131 6.05 12.34 39.70
CA LEU A 131 7.16 11.65 40.34
C LEU A 131 7.39 12.26 41.71
N VAL A 132 7.78 11.43 42.67
CA VAL A 132 8.22 11.92 43.98
C VAL A 132 9.73 12.01 43.95
N ASP A 133 10.29 13.20 44.15
CA ASP A 133 11.72 13.34 44.38
C ASP A 133 12.05 12.66 45.73
N LYS A 134 12.83 11.58 45.67
CA LYS A 134 13.16 10.75 46.83
C LYS A 134 14.12 11.42 47.81
N VAL A 135 14.69 12.57 47.46
CA VAL A 135 15.61 13.35 48.31
C VAL A 135 14.88 14.51 48.98
N THR A 136 13.97 15.19 48.27
CA THR A 136 13.28 16.38 48.78
C THR A 136 11.83 16.10 49.22
N GLY A 137 11.27 14.95 48.84
CA GLY A 137 9.87 14.59 49.10
C GLY A 137 8.87 15.38 48.25
N GLU A 138 9.34 16.19 47.31
CA GLU A 138 8.50 17.04 46.47
C GLU A 138 7.88 16.25 45.32
N VAL A 139 6.59 16.49 45.08
CA VAL A 139 5.85 15.86 43.99
C VAL A 139 6.02 16.72 42.73
N LEU A 140 6.79 16.22 41.77
CA LEU A 140 7.06 16.86 40.49
C LEU A 140 6.03 16.42 39.44
N ASP A 141 5.32 17.38 38.85
CA ASP A 141 4.49 17.13 37.67
C ASP A 141 5.40 16.89 36.45
N VAL A 142 5.23 15.77 35.74
CA VAL A 142 6.11 15.41 34.62
C VAL A 142 5.54 15.90 33.28
N PRO A 143 6.22 16.82 32.58
CA PRO A 143 5.79 17.27 31.27
C PRO A 143 5.78 16.12 30.25
N GLY A 144 4.69 16.01 29.48
CA GLY A 144 4.58 15.05 28.37
C GLY A 144 4.10 13.65 28.74
N VAL A 145 3.78 13.37 30.01
CA VAL A 145 3.19 12.09 30.44
C VAL A 145 1.73 12.28 30.84
N ARG A 146 0.85 11.41 30.32
CA ARG A 146 -0.56 11.30 30.72
C ARG A 146 -0.89 9.84 30.94
N ILE A 147 -1.51 9.52 32.07
CA ILE A 147 -2.02 8.17 32.34
C ILE A 147 -3.36 8.02 31.62
N GLU A 148 -3.39 7.20 30.57
CA GLU A 148 -4.60 6.83 29.84
C GLU A 148 -4.82 5.32 29.92
N PRO A 149 -6.06 4.82 29.77
CA PRO A 149 -6.31 3.39 29.64
C PRO A 149 -5.50 2.81 28.48
N THR A 150 -4.51 1.97 28.77
CA THR A 150 -3.57 1.43 27.77
C THR A 150 -4.22 0.44 26.79
N ARG A 151 -5.47 0.04 27.04
CA ARG A 151 -6.27 -0.84 26.17
C ARG A 151 -7.73 -0.41 26.16
N ALA A 152 -8.34 -0.43 24.98
CA ALA A 152 -9.78 -0.25 24.83
C ALA A 152 -10.54 -1.35 25.59
N ARG A 153 -11.65 -0.97 26.23
CA ARG A 153 -12.56 -1.95 26.86
C ARG A 153 -13.15 -2.82 25.76
N THR A 154 -12.71 -4.07 25.71
CA THR A 154 -13.25 -5.09 24.81
C THR A 154 -14.33 -5.89 25.53
N HIS A 155 -15.29 -6.42 24.77
CA HIS A 155 -16.28 -7.37 25.29
C HIS A 155 -15.91 -8.77 24.79
N ALA A 156 -16.15 -9.78 25.62
CA ALA A 156 -15.92 -11.18 25.26
C ALA A 156 -17.26 -11.90 25.07
N ILE A 157 -17.35 -12.72 24.02
CA ILE A 157 -18.49 -13.61 23.82
C ILE A 157 -18.20 -14.92 24.55
N THR A 158 -19.00 -15.22 25.56
CA THR A 158 -18.94 -16.51 26.27
C THR A 158 -20.11 -17.38 25.83
N TRP A 159 -19.80 -18.54 25.26
CA TRP A 159 -20.80 -19.49 24.78
C TRP A 159 -21.35 -20.30 25.96
N ARG A 160 -22.68 -20.47 26.00
CA ARG A 160 -23.31 -21.48 26.86
C ARG A 160 -23.17 -22.88 26.23
N THR A 161 -23.36 -23.93 27.03
CA THR A 161 -23.36 -25.32 26.56
C THR A 161 -24.30 -25.50 25.37
N ASP A 162 -23.80 -26.15 24.31
CA ASP A 162 -24.45 -26.37 23.01
C ASP A 162 -24.86 -25.11 22.23
N GLY A 163 -24.47 -23.91 22.67
CA GLY A 163 -24.83 -22.66 22.01
C GLY A 163 -24.34 -22.59 20.55
N ARG A 164 -23.13 -23.12 20.29
CA ARG A 164 -22.58 -23.18 18.93
C ARG A 164 -23.38 -24.10 18.01
N ALA A 165 -23.78 -25.27 18.50
CA ALA A 165 -24.56 -26.23 17.72
C ALA A 165 -25.95 -25.67 17.37
N LYS A 166 -26.59 -24.98 18.31
CA LYS A 166 -27.89 -24.34 18.12
C LYS A 166 -27.83 -23.20 17.10
N VAL A 167 -26.79 -22.36 17.15
CA VAL A 167 -26.58 -21.30 16.14
C VAL A 167 -26.32 -21.91 14.76
N ALA A 168 -25.52 -22.97 14.66
CA ALA A 168 -25.26 -23.65 13.38
C ALA A 168 -26.51 -24.31 12.78
N GLN A 169 -27.39 -24.86 13.61
CA GLN A 169 -28.68 -25.40 13.16
C GLN A 169 -29.61 -24.28 12.68
N ALA A 170 -29.73 -23.19 13.44
CA ALA A 170 -30.55 -22.04 13.07
C ALA A 170 -30.07 -21.34 11.79
N TRP A 171 -28.77 -21.40 11.48
CA TRP A 171 -28.24 -20.98 10.19
C TRP A 171 -28.70 -21.90 9.05
N ARG A 172 -28.51 -23.21 9.19
CA ARG A 172 -28.89 -24.20 8.16
C ARG A 172 -30.38 -24.19 7.84
N THR A 173 -31.22 -23.92 8.82
CA THR A 173 -32.69 -23.86 8.64
C THR A 173 -33.19 -22.49 8.20
N GLY A 174 -32.30 -21.51 8.00
CA GLY A 174 -32.68 -20.16 7.57
C GLY A 174 -33.33 -19.31 8.66
N ALA A 175 -33.38 -19.79 9.91
CA ALA A 175 -33.95 -19.05 11.05
C ALA A 175 -33.14 -17.80 11.44
N LEU A 176 -31.90 -17.69 10.97
CA LEU A 176 -31.03 -16.51 11.13
C LEU A 176 -31.02 -15.58 9.90
N SER A 177 -31.89 -15.80 8.92
CA SER A 177 -31.92 -15.07 7.64
C SER A 177 -32.02 -13.55 7.83
N LYS A 178 -32.82 -13.07 8.79
CA LYS A 178 -32.95 -11.63 9.10
C LYS A 178 -31.67 -11.02 9.68
N GLN A 179 -30.97 -11.74 10.55
CA GLN A 179 -29.71 -11.30 11.18
C GLN A 179 -28.55 -11.34 10.19
N LEU A 180 -28.62 -12.24 9.20
CA LEU A 180 -27.65 -12.38 8.12
C LEU A 180 -27.97 -11.50 6.91
N ALA A 181 -29.20 -10.99 6.78
CA ALA A 181 -29.62 -10.13 5.69
C ALA A 181 -28.73 -8.88 5.55
N ALA A 182 -28.22 -8.35 6.66
CA ALA A 182 -27.26 -7.24 6.66
C ALA A 182 -25.89 -7.61 6.06
N ILE A 183 -25.49 -8.89 6.10
CA ILE A 183 -24.24 -9.39 5.52
C ILE A 183 -24.42 -9.66 4.02
N THR A 184 -25.61 -10.09 3.60
CA THR A 184 -25.92 -10.40 2.19
C THR A 184 -26.46 -9.22 1.39
N ALA A 185 -26.87 -8.13 2.04
CA ALA A 185 -27.35 -6.90 1.41
C ALA A 185 -26.24 -5.83 1.20
N GLY A 186 -24.97 -6.17 1.50
CA GLY A 186 -23.80 -5.29 1.33
C GLY A 186 -22.72 -5.98 0.50
N GLY A 187 -22.98 -6.10 -0.80
CA GLY A 187 -22.04 -6.56 -1.84
C GLY A 187 -22.02 -5.66 -3.08
N ASP A 188 -22.60 -4.45 -2.98
CA ASP A 188 -22.35 -3.30 -3.85
C ASP A 188 -21.88 -2.15 -2.93
N ALA A 189 -20.60 -2.22 -2.55
CA ALA A 189 -19.79 -1.11 -2.03
C ALA A 189 -18.34 -1.61 -1.91
N ALA A 190 -17.60 -1.51 -3.00
CA ALA A 190 -16.15 -1.31 -2.99
C ALA A 190 -15.89 0.12 -3.47
#